data_AF-A0A969Q448-F1
#
_entry.id   AF-A0A969Q448-F1
#
_cell.length_a   1.000
_cell.length_b   1.000
_cell.length_c   1.000
_cell.angle_alpha   90.00
_cell.angle_beta   90.00
_cell.angle_gamma   90.00
#
_symmetry.space_group_name_H-M   'P 1'
#
loop_
_entity.id
_entity.type
_entity.pdbx_description
1 polymer ?
#
loop_
_entity_poly.entity_id
_entity_poly.type
_entity_poly.pdbx_seq_one_letter_code
_entity_poly.pdbx_strand_id
1 'polypeptide(L)'
;MNIFFKTAIFFGAVATIFLAANAKQTAVAGTLISGWNYAIDPNYDSLANNGDSNEIVAGGTIYEIYGMAVKEDVSANTIWIAINANLPLLGNDTGPRVGEYEVSNSNIGFGDLFWDFSDRNNFKSASDSNSLFGIRFAPNNDSNAPSVGVYSGVKAKSVVAQNAGWSNFYNHNVNGVLPRKSTDAATGDLAWNDAYYNPYLTLGSHNQPETLIPNIIESGTKVGDITMVDGAALVAAGFSLGVFQSRGSQTIGFKFDKSLLPVGEYVATLILECNNDAIALKGETQPPLPKEEVPEPSLIFGTLLGFGAIVARRKNQQKLGL
;
A
#
# COMPACT_ATOMS: atom_id res chain seq x y z
N MET A 1 38.79 33.07 -68.72
CA MET A 1 39.08 33.93 -67.55
C MET A 1 37.75 34.13 -66.82
N ASN A 2 37.67 33.76 -65.53
CA ASN A 2 36.53 33.87 -64.59
C ASN A 2 35.31 32.96 -64.91
N ILE A 3 35.05 31.86 -64.19
CA ILE A 3 34.58 31.64 -62.80
C ILE A 3 33.08 31.99 -62.61
N PHE A 4 32.37 31.04 -61.96
CA PHE A 4 31.15 31.10 -61.13
C PHE A 4 30.01 30.18 -61.62
N PHE A 5 29.98 28.92 -61.14
CA PHE A 5 29.32 28.42 -59.91
C PHE A 5 27.79 28.36 -59.99
N LYS A 6 27.31 27.11 -60.16
CA LYS A 6 25.95 26.66 -59.86
C LYS A 6 25.84 26.47 -58.34
N THR A 7 24.76 26.92 -57.72
CA THR A 7 24.37 26.46 -56.39
C THR A 7 22.85 26.38 -56.32
N ALA A 8 22.34 25.16 -56.49
CA ALA A 8 20.98 24.80 -56.14
C ALA A 8 20.97 24.46 -54.63
N ILE A 9 20.20 25.22 -53.86
CA ILE A 9 20.00 24.98 -52.43
C ILE A 9 18.93 23.89 -52.31
N PHE A 10 19.32 22.69 -51.90
CA PHE A 10 18.41 21.65 -51.44
C PHE A 10 18.14 21.86 -49.94
N PHE A 11 16.91 22.24 -49.59
CA PHE A 11 16.42 22.17 -48.22
C PHE A 11 16.04 20.71 -47.92
N GLY A 12 16.86 20.02 -47.13
CA GLY A 12 16.51 18.74 -46.53
C GLY A 12 15.90 18.97 -45.15
N ALA A 13 14.58 18.88 -45.03
CA ALA A 13 13.88 18.89 -43.76
C ALA A 13 14.06 17.52 -43.07
N VAL A 14 14.74 17.50 -41.93
CA VAL A 14 14.75 16.32 -41.03
C VAL A 14 13.56 16.47 -40.09
N ALA A 15 12.52 15.68 -40.33
CA ALA A 15 11.37 15.56 -39.44
C ALA A 15 11.72 14.61 -38.28
N THR A 16 12.01 15.16 -37.11
CA THR A 16 12.18 14.39 -35.87
C THR A 16 10.80 14.04 -35.34
N ILE A 17 10.37 12.78 -35.53
CA ILE A 17 9.16 12.25 -34.90
C ILE A 17 9.51 11.96 -33.44
N PHE A 18 9.11 12.84 -32.52
CA PHE A 18 9.06 12.51 -31.10
C PHE A 18 7.83 11.62 -30.88
N LEU A 19 8.04 10.31 -30.69
CA LEU A 19 7.04 9.45 -30.05
C LEU A 19 6.96 9.88 -28.57
N ALA A 20 6.00 10.73 -28.25
CA ALA A 20 5.54 10.89 -26.87
C ALA A 20 4.79 9.61 -26.49
N ALA A 21 5.47 8.70 -25.81
CA ALA A 21 4.81 7.60 -25.12
C ALA A 21 3.92 8.21 -24.04
N ASN A 22 2.61 8.30 -24.31
CA ASN A 22 1.61 8.60 -23.31
C ASN A 22 1.53 7.41 -22.35
N ALA A 23 2.38 7.38 -21.33
CA ALA A 23 2.13 6.57 -20.16
C ALA A 23 0.81 7.08 -19.57
N LYS A 24 -0.24 6.26 -19.66
CA LYS A 24 -1.49 6.51 -18.94
C LYS A 24 -1.16 6.41 -17.46
N GLN A 25 -0.93 7.55 -16.83
CA GLN A 25 -0.85 7.60 -15.38
C GLN A 25 -2.28 7.43 -14.86
N THR A 26 -2.62 6.21 -14.45
CA THR A 26 -3.89 5.93 -13.78
C THR A 26 -3.95 6.81 -12.54
N ALA A 27 -5.03 7.58 -12.39
CA ALA A 27 -5.21 8.45 -11.25
C ALA A 27 -5.44 7.58 -10.00
N VAL A 28 -4.43 7.47 -9.14
CA VAL A 28 -4.54 6.83 -7.83
C VAL A 28 -5.26 7.80 -6.89
N ALA A 29 -6.33 7.35 -6.25
CA ALA A 29 -7.18 8.16 -5.39
C ALA A 29 -6.60 8.37 -3.97
N GLY A 30 -5.30 8.69 -3.87
CA GLY A 30 -4.63 9.00 -2.61
C GLY A 30 -3.77 10.26 -2.72
N THR A 31 -3.45 10.90 -1.59
CA THR A 31 -2.70 12.15 -1.60
C THR A 31 -1.20 11.85 -1.66
N LEU A 32 -0.51 12.17 -2.76
CA LEU A 32 0.94 11.96 -2.88
C LEU A 32 1.74 13.15 -2.33
N ILE A 33 2.44 12.96 -1.21
CA ILE A 33 3.31 13.98 -0.59
C ILE A 33 4.66 13.36 -0.24
N SER A 34 5.75 13.92 -0.78
CA SER A 34 7.13 13.46 -0.52
C SER A 34 7.37 11.97 -0.83
N GLY A 35 6.66 11.44 -1.85
CA GLY A 35 6.70 10.04 -2.27
C GLY A 35 5.86 9.07 -1.43
N TRP A 36 5.12 9.59 -0.46
CA TRP A 36 4.14 8.82 0.32
C TRP A 36 2.75 8.99 -0.28
N ASN A 37 2.05 7.88 -0.47
CA ASN A 37 0.63 7.82 -0.78
C ASN A 37 -0.15 7.73 0.54
N TYR A 38 -1.03 8.69 0.82
CA TYR A 38 -1.82 8.75 2.04
C TYR A 38 -3.29 8.43 1.77
N ALA A 39 -3.84 7.54 2.57
CA ALA A 39 -5.26 7.37 2.82
C ALA A 39 -5.59 8.05 4.16
N ILE A 40 -6.63 8.88 4.17
CA ILE A 40 -7.04 9.67 5.33
C ILE A 40 -8.38 9.12 5.82
N ASP A 41 -8.46 8.75 7.09
CA ASP A 41 -9.72 8.38 7.71
C ASP A 41 -10.39 9.58 8.40
N PRO A 42 -11.73 9.63 8.40
CA PRO A 42 -12.46 10.59 9.20
C PRO A 42 -12.33 10.24 10.68
N ASN A 43 -12.26 11.24 11.55
CA ASN A 43 -12.09 11.05 12.99
C ASN A 43 -13.39 10.73 13.75
N TYR A 44 -14.43 10.25 13.07
CA TYR A 44 -15.80 10.22 13.60
C TYR A 44 -16.48 8.85 13.56
N ASP A 45 -15.93 7.87 12.85
CA ASP A 45 -16.60 6.61 12.53
C ASP A 45 -15.99 5.38 13.23
N SER A 46 -14.89 5.55 13.98
CA SER A 46 -14.52 4.54 14.95
C SER A 46 -15.60 4.39 16.03
N LEU A 47 -15.86 3.17 16.48
CA LEU A 47 -16.87 2.87 17.50
C LEU A 47 -16.21 2.31 18.76
N ALA A 48 -16.73 2.59 19.94
CA ALA A 48 -16.32 1.92 21.18
C ALA A 48 -17.42 1.96 22.23
N ASN A 49 -17.40 1.03 23.19
CA ASN A 49 -18.16 1.19 24.42
C ASN A 49 -17.47 2.26 25.30
N ASN A 50 -18.22 3.18 25.88
CA ASN A 50 -17.70 4.23 26.74
C ASN A 50 -17.31 3.77 28.16
N GLY A 51 -17.33 2.46 28.43
CA GLY A 51 -16.88 1.83 29.67
C GLY A 51 -17.88 1.95 30.83
N ASP A 52 -18.48 3.13 31.01
CA ASP A 52 -19.24 3.48 32.20
C ASP A 52 -20.76 3.30 32.06
N SER A 53 -21.32 3.41 30.85
CA SER A 53 -22.78 3.34 30.63
C SER A 53 -23.24 2.29 29.63
N ASN A 54 -22.34 1.42 29.16
CA ASN A 54 -22.58 0.52 28.03
C ASN A 54 -23.06 1.24 26.76
N GLU A 55 -22.85 2.55 26.69
CA GLU A 55 -23.19 3.34 25.52
C GLU A 55 -22.08 3.21 24.49
N ILE A 56 -22.47 2.97 23.24
CA ILE A 56 -21.54 2.99 22.13
C ILE A 56 -21.35 4.45 21.71
N VAL A 57 -20.12 4.93 21.79
CA VAL A 57 -19.68 6.22 21.27
C VAL A 57 -19.06 6.05 19.89
N ALA A 58 -19.10 7.14 19.10
CA ALA A 58 -18.52 7.19 17.77
C ALA A 58 -17.53 8.36 17.68
N GLY A 59 -16.36 8.13 17.08
CA GLY A 59 -15.30 9.11 16.89
C GLY A 59 -14.38 9.33 18.09
N GLY A 60 -13.09 9.52 17.82
CA GLY A 60 -12.03 9.75 18.79
C GLY A 60 -11.82 8.60 19.77
N THR A 61 -12.31 7.39 19.45
CA THR A 61 -12.29 6.25 20.37
C THR A 61 -10.89 5.64 20.47
N ILE A 62 -10.68 4.68 21.38
CA ILE A 62 -9.43 3.91 21.43
C ILE A 62 -9.14 3.15 20.13
N TYR A 63 -10.19 2.84 19.35
CA TYR A 63 -10.08 2.10 18.09
C TYR A 63 -9.92 3.01 16.88
N GLU A 64 -9.85 4.33 17.05
CA GLU A 64 -9.73 5.28 15.94
C GLU A 64 -8.45 5.10 15.14
N ILE A 65 -8.59 4.91 13.83
CA ILE A 65 -7.56 5.02 12.82
C ILE A 65 -7.74 6.39 12.16
N TYR A 66 -6.67 7.19 12.07
CA TYR A 66 -6.73 8.52 11.44
C TYR A 66 -6.17 8.51 10.02
N GLY A 67 -5.42 7.47 9.67
CA GLY A 67 -4.81 7.36 8.37
C GLY A 67 -3.73 6.30 8.27
N MET A 68 -3.47 5.94 7.02
CA MET A 68 -2.42 5.01 6.62
C MET A 68 -1.67 5.63 5.44
N ALA A 69 -0.36 5.44 5.41
CA ALA A 69 0.46 5.89 4.30
C ALA A 69 1.43 4.79 3.86
N VAL A 70 1.63 4.69 2.55
CA VAL A 70 2.58 3.79 1.93
C VAL A 70 3.59 4.61 1.13
N LYS A 71 4.88 4.31 1.29
CA LYS A 71 5.92 4.81 0.40
C LYS A 71 6.69 3.66 -0.22
N GLU A 72 6.86 3.76 -1.52
CA GLU A 72 7.75 2.90 -2.27
C GLU A 72 9.09 3.60 -2.49
N ASP A 73 10.17 3.00 -2.02
CA ASP A 73 11.54 3.38 -2.37
C ASP A 73 12.10 2.33 -3.35
N VAL A 74 11.94 2.60 -4.64
CA VAL A 74 12.39 1.71 -5.71
C VAL A 74 13.91 1.52 -5.68
N SER A 75 14.66 2.58 -5.33
CA SER A 75 16.13 2.55 -5.30
C SER A 75 16.67 1.68 -4.16
N ALA A 76 15.97 1.69 -3.02
CA ALA A 76 16.33 0.90 -1.85
C ALA A 76 15.58 -0.44 -1.78
N ASN A 77 14.80 -0.82 -2.81
CA ASN A 77 13.93 -2.00 -2.81
C ASN A 77 13.08 -2.13 -1.54
N THR A 78 12.50 -1.02 -1.06
CA THR A 78 11.82 -0.98 0.25
C THR A 78 10.40 -0.45 0.11
N ILE A 79 9.46 -1.10 0.80
CA ILE A 79 8.13 -0.54 1.09
C ILE A 79 8.12 -0.06 2.53
N TRP A 80 7.67 1.17 2.74
CA TRP A 80 7.44 1.77 4.05
C TRP A 80 5.95 1.91 4.30
N ILE A 81 5.52 1.58 5.52
CA ILE A 81 4.15 1.73 5.99
C ILE A 81 4.16 2.60 7.24
N ALA A 82 3.22 3.54 7.31
CA ALA A 82 2.93 4.32 8.50
C ALA A 82 1.43 4.30 8.78
N ILE A 83 1.05 4.05 10.02
CA ILE A 83 -0.34 4.07 10.50
C ILE A 83 -0.40 5.05 11.67
N ASN A 84 -1.38 5.95 11.66
CA ASN A 84 -1.68 6.79 12.82
C ASN A 84 -3.04 6.38 13.39
N ALA A 85 -3.07 6.05 14.69
CA ALA A 85 -4.25 5.51 15.35
C ALA A 85 -4.23 5.84 16.84
N ASN A 86 -5.33 5.56 17.54
CA ASN A 86 -5.38 5.56 18.99
C ASN A 86 -5.02 4.20 19.60
N LEU A 87 -5.26 3.10 18.86
CA LEU A 87 -5.04 1.74 19.36
C LEU A 87 -3.53 1.47 19.51
N PRO A 88 -3.03 1.10 20.71
CA PRO A 88 -1.65 0.69 20.89
C PRO A 88 -1.29 -0.53 20.02
N LEU A 89 -0.03 -0.63 19.59
CA LEU A 89 0.46 -1.76 18.77
C LEU A 89 0.18 -3.14 19.41
N LEU A 90 0.16 -3.19 20.74
CA LEU A 90 -0.11 -4.41 21.52
C LEU A 90 -1.60 -4.66 21.79
N GLY A 91 -2.48 -3.84 21.19
CA GLY A 91 -3.93 -3.88 21.38
C GLY A 91 -4.41 -3.16 22.64
N ASN A 92 -5.72 -3.25 22.86
CA ASN A 92 -6.43 -2.77 24.04
C ASN A 92 -6.70 -3.94 24.99
N ASP A 93 -6.18 -3.89 26.22
CA ASP A 93 -6.53 -4.86 27.27
C ASP A 93 -7.93 -4.52 27.81
N THR A 94 -8.90 -5.32 27.39
CA THR A 94 -10.32 -5.11 27.74
C THR A 94 -10.74 -5.94 28.94
N GLY A 95 -9.89 -6.85 29.42
CA GLY A 95 -10.33 -8.00 30.20
C GLY A 95 -11.21 -8.94 29.36
N PRO A 96 -11.81 -9.98 29.97
CA PRO A 96 -12.47 -11.07 29.25
C PRO A 96 -13.80 -10.67 28.61
N ARG A 97 -14.31 -9.45 28.86
CA ARG A 97 -15.62 -9.01 28.40
C ARG A 97 -15.65 -7.52 28.09
N VAL A 98 -16.42 -7.16 27.07
CA VAL A 98 -16.85 -5.78 26.77
C VAL A 98 -18.37 -5.77 26.76
N GLY A 99 -18.97 -5.19 27.79
CA GLY A 99 -20.41 -5.31 28.02
C GLY A 99 -20.81 -6.79 28.23
N GLU A 100 -21.74 -7.28 27.42
CA GLU A 100 -22.21 -8.68 27.45
C GLU A 100 -21.41 -9.63 26.55
N TYR A 101 -20.48 -9.09 25.76
CA TYR A 101 -19.73 -9.86 24.77
C TYR A 101 -18.39 -10.33 25.34
N GLU A 102 -17.99 -11.54 24.98
CA GLU A 102 -16.72 -12.13 25.40
C GLU A 102 -15.58 -11.68 24.48
N VAL A 103 -14.40 -11.49 25.07
CA VAL A 103 -13.14 -11.21 24.38
C VAL A 103 -12.19 -12.37 24.70
N SER A 104 -11.95 -13.23 23.72
CA SER A 104 -11.42 -14.59 23.94
C SER A 104 -10.03 -14.61 24.59
N ASN A 105 -9.20 -13.61 24.33
CA ASN A 105 -7.83 -13.45 24.82
C ASN A 105 -7.67 -12.23 25.76
N SER A 106 -8.79 -11.58 26.14
CA SER A 106 -8.83 -10.31 26.88
C SER A 106 -8.17 -9.10 26.19
N ASN A 107 -7.88 -9.19 24.90
CA ASN A 107 -7.23 -8.15 24.11
C ASN A 107 -7.97 -7.92 22.79
N ILE A 108 -8.21 -6.66 22.44
CA ILE A 108 -8.68 -6.31 21.10
C ILE A 108 -7.56 -5.55 20.39
N GLY A 109 -7.00 -6.15 19.35
CA GLY A 109 -5.86 -5.66 18.61
C GLY A 109 -6.17 -5.17 17.20
N PHE A 110 -5.08 -4.89 16.47
CA PHE A 110 -5.12 -4.70 15.03
C PHE A 110 -5.32 -6.04 14.34
N GLY A 111 -6.11 -6.06 13.26
CA GLY A 111 -6.06 -7.16 12.31
C GLY A 111 -4.72 -7.19 11.55
N ASP A 112 -4.63 -8.08 10.57
CA ASP A 112 -3.52 -8.09 9.64
C ASP A 112 -3.77 -7.08 8.50
N LEU A 113 -2.70 -6.46 7.98
CA LEU A 113 -2.80 -5.59 6.82
C LEU A 113 -2.78 -6.44 5.55
N PHE A 114 -3.90 -6.48 4.82
CA PHE A 114 -4.01 -7.24 3.58
C PHE A 114 -3.73 -6.39 2.35
N TRP A 115 -3.08 -6.97 1.37
CA TRP A 115 -2.82 -6.37 0.07
C TRP A 115 -3.35 -7.29 -1.02
N ASP A 116 -4.26 -6.76 -1.82
CA ASP A 116 -4.87 -7.45 -2.94
C ASP A 116 -4.38 -6.84 -4.25
N PHE A 117 -3.56 -7.61 -4.96
CA PHE A 117 -3.06 -7.28 -6.31
C PHE A 117 -3.87 -7.97 -7.41
N SER A 118 -4.97 -8.63 -7.06
CA SER A 118 -5.70 -9.47 -7.99
C SER A 118 -6.75 -8.68 -8.77
N ASP A 119 -6.90 -8.99 -10.05
CA ASP A 119 -7.97 -8.45 -10.90
C ASP A 119 -9.36 -9.06 -10.56
N ARG A 120 -9.53 -9.63 -9.36
CA ARG A 120 -10.72 -10.41 -8.97
C ARG A 120 -11.88 -9.56 -8.46
N ASN A 121 -11.75 -8.23 -8.54
CA ASN A 121 -12.77 -7.21 -8.27
C ASN A 121 -13.27 -7.10 -6.81
N ASN A 122 -13.00 -8.04 -5.91
CA ASN A 122 -13.41 -7.95 -4.50
C ASN A 122 -12.53 -8.77 -3.53
N PHE A 123 -12.46 -8.29 -2.29
CA PHE A 123 -11.68 -8.83 -1.19
C PHE A 123 -12.00 -10.30 -0.90
N LYS A 124 -13.29 -10.68 -0.89
CA LYS A 124 -13.69 -12.07 -0.60
C LYS A 124 -13.14 -13.03 -1.64
N SER A 125 -13.24 -12.68 -2.92
CA SER A 125 -12.76 -13.51 -4.02
C SER A 125 -11.23 -13.64 -4.00
N ALA A 126 -10.53 -12.58 -3.62
CA ALA A 126 -9.09 -12.62 -3.42
C ALA A 126 -8.69 -13.54 -2.24
N SER A 127 -9.40 -13.46 -1.12
CA SER A 127 -9.21 -14.31 0.06
C SER A 127 -9.51 -15.79 -0.22
N ASP A 128 -10.69 -16.09 -0.80
CA ASP A 128 -11.14 -17.47 -1.10
C ASP A 128 -10.18 -18.20 -2.06
N SER A 129 -9.48 -17.44 -2.92
CA SER A 129 -8.50 -17.97 -3.88
C SER A 129 -7.06 -17.96 -3.36
N ASN A 130 -6.85 -17.67 -2.07
CA ASN A 130 -5.54 -17.58 -1.43
C ASN A 130 -4.61 -16.60 -2.18
N SER A 131 -5.11 -15.47 -2.63
CA SER A 131 -4.36 -14.55 -3.49
C SER A 131 -3.96 -13.24 -2.82
N LEU A 132 -4.36 -13.06 -1.56
CA LEU A 132 -3.92 -11.94 -0.77
C LEU A 132 -2.44 -12.07 -0.42
N PHE A 133 -1.81 -10.93 -0.24
CA PHE A 133 -0.66 -10.80 0.64
C PHE A 133 -1.14 -10.29 1.99
N GLY A 134 -0.53 -10.75 3.08
CA GLY A 134 -0.89 -10.34 4.43
C GLY A 134 0.36 -9.91 5.18
N ILE A 135 0.26 -8.83 5.93
CA ILE A 135 1.34 -8.36 6.80
C ILE A 135 0.86 -8.44 8.24
N ARG A 136 1.42 -9.41 8.99
CA ARG A 136 1.28 -9.46 10.44
C ARG A 136 2.30 -8.51 11.04
N PHE A 137 1.87 -7.32 11.45
CA PHE A 137 2.74 -6.32 12.08
C PHE A 137 2.52 -6.20 13.59
N ALA A 138 1.29 -6.45 14.05
CA ALA A 138 0.96 -6.52 15.46
C ALA A 138 1.26 -7.92 16.02
N PRO A 139 2.09 -8.06 17.06
CA PRO A 139 2.46 -9.38 17.59
C PRO A 139 1.31 -10.05 18.34
N ASN A 140 0.39 -9.27 18.92
CA ASN A 140 -0.67 -9.76 19.83
C ASN A 140 -2.02 -10.00 19.15
N ASN A 141 -2.10 -9.98 17.82
CA ASN A 141 -3.36 -10.29 17.14
C ASN A 141 -3.65 -11.81 17.10
N ASP A 142 -4.91 -12.16 16.93
CA ASP A 142 -5.51 -13.50 16.88
C ASP A 142 -5.21 -14.25 15.56
N SER A 143 -4.30 -13.70 14.76
CA SER A 143 -3.86 -14.27 13.51
C SER A 143 -3.28 -15.66 13.69
N ASN A 144 -3.55 -16.56 12.74
CA ASN A 144 -2.91 -17.88 12.70
C ASN A 144 -1.48 -17.82 12.15
N ALA A 145 -1.04 -16.68 11.62
CA ALA A 145 0.32 -16.49 11.15
C ALA A 145 1.32 -16.58 12.31
N PRO A 146 2.29 -17.50 12.35
CA PRO A 146 3.04 -17.80 13.58
C PRO A 146 3.95 -16.69 14.12
N SER A 147 4.21 -15.62 13.35
CA SER A 147 5.10 -14.53 13.73
C SER A 147 4.79 -13.27 12.93
N VAL A 148 5.31 -12.12 13.37
CA VAL A 148 5.31 -10.92 12.52
C VAL A 148 6.06 -11.16 11.21
N GLY A 149 5.60 -10.56 10.11
CA GLY A 149 6.20 -10.74 8.79
C GLY A 149 5.24 -10.52 7.63
N VAL A 150 5.76 -10.69 6.42
CA VAL A 150 5.02 -10.66 5.16
C VAL A 150 4.68 -12.08 4.75
N TYR A 151 3.43 -12.29 4.38
CA TYR A 151 2.85 -13.57 4.00
C TYR A 151 2.29 -13.47 2.58
N SER A 152 2.48 -14.52 1.79
CA SER A 152 1.90 -14.69 0.46
C SER A 152 0.96 -15.88 0.43
N GLY A 153 0.11 -15.94 -0.58
CA GLY A 153 -0.84 -17.04 -0.71
C GLY A 153 -1.88 -17.01 0.41
N VAL A 154 -2.29 -15.81 0.85
CA VAL A 154 -3.03 -15.63 2.09
C VAL A 154 -4.53 -15.84 1.87
N LYS A 155 -5.12 -16.60 2.78
CA LYS A 155 -6.55 -16.62 3.06
C LYS A 155 -6.81 -15.88 4.37
N ALA A 156 -7.78 -14.99 4.38
CA ALA A 156 -8.20 -14.28 5.57
C ALA A 156 -9.41 -14.97 6.23
N LYS A 157 -9.49 -14.90 7.56
CA LYS A 157 -10.68 -15.23 8.37
C LYS A 157 -11.10 -14.03 9.22
N SER A 158 -12.31 -14.08 9.74
CA SER A 158 -12.81 -13.10 10.69
C SER A 158 -12.61 -13.54 12.12
N VAL A 159 -12.26 -12.61 13.01
CA VAL A 159 -12.28 -12.78 14.47
C VAL A 159 -13.20 -11.80 15.19
N VAL A 160 -14.08 -11.11 14.46
CA VAL A 160 -14.97 -10.09 15.02
C VAL A 160 -15.90 -10.65 16.10
N ALA A 161 -16.33 -11.91 15.97
CA ALA A 161 -17.18 -12.58 16.96
C ALA A 161 -16.45 -12.80 18.30
N GLN A 162 -15.14 -13.08 18.24
CA GLN A 162 -14.28 -13.37 19.38
C GLN A 162 -13.79 -12.10 20.09
N ASN A 163 -14.00 -10.94 19.47
CA ASN A 163 -13.47 -9.64 19.88
C ASN A 163 -14.59 -8.60 20.10
N ALA A 164 -15.77 -9.05 20.52
CA ALA A 164 -16.93 -8.19 20.79
C ALA A 164 -17.25 -7.19 19.66
N GLY A 165 -17.00 -7.62 18.41
CA GLY A 165 -16.91 -6.74 17.25
C GLY A 165 -18.18 -6.69 16.40
N TRP A 166 -18.23 -5.68 15.53
CA TRP A 166 -19.25 -5.56 14.50
C TRP A 166 -19.03 -6.60 13.42
N SER A 167 -20.07 -7.37 13.10
CA SER A 167 -19.91 -8.53 12.22
C SER A 167 -19.34 -8.17 10.83
N ASN A 168 -19.71 -7.02 10.27
CA ASN A 168 -19.28 -6.55 8.95
C ASN A 168 -19.48 -5.03 8.79
N PHE A 169 -19.12 -4.49 7.62
CA PHE A 169 -19.25 -3.05 7.33
C PHE A 169 -20.69 -2.55 7.31
N TYR A 170 -21.65 -3.38 6.88
CA TYR A 170 -23.06 -3.00 7.01
C TYR A 170 -23.45 -2.75 8.46
N ASN A 171 -23.15 -3.69 9.37
CA ASN A 171 -23.53 -3.55 10.76
C ASN A 171 -22.75 -2.43 11.46
N HIS A 172 -21.46 -2.28 11.18
CA HIS A 172 -20.66 -1.16 11.67
C HIS A 172 -21.25 0.19 11.23
N ASN A 173 -21.54 0.38 9.94
CA ASN A 173 -22.05 1.66 9.47
C ASN A 173 -23.52 1.88 9.83
N VAL A 174 -24.41 0.98 9.42
CA VAL A 174 -25.87 1.18 9.49
C VAL A 174 -26.40 1.14 10.92
N ASN A 175 -25.82 0.30 11.78
CA ASN A 175 -26.26 0.16 13.18
C ASN A 175 -25.34 0.88 14.18
N GLY A 176 -24.09 1.17 13.77
CA GLY A 176 -23.09 1.83 14.58
C GLY A 176 -22.96 3.32 14.26
N VAL A 177 -22.35 3.66 13.13
CA VAL A 177 -21.94 5.03 12.80
C VAL A 177 -23.13 5.93 12.44
N LEU A 178 -23.95 5.51 11.47
CA LEU A 178 -25.03 6.32 10.91
C LEU A 178 -26.03 6.81 11.97
N PRO A 179 -26.50 5.98 12.93
CA PRO A 179 -27.41 6.45 13.99
C PRO A 179 -26.78 7.47 14.95
N ARG A 180 -25.44 7.54 15.04
CA ARG A 180 -24.70 8.38 15.99
C ARG A 180 -24.16 9.66 15.37
N LYS A 181 -23.87 9.62 14.07
CA LYS A 181 -23.23 10.74 13.35
C LYS A 181 -24.09 11.32 12.24
N SER A 182 -25.19 10.66 11.86
CA SER A 182 -26.02 11.07 10.71
C SER A 182 -25.21 11.24 9.42
N THR A 183 -24.10 10.51 9.31
CA THR A 183 -23.22 10.42 8.15
C THR A 183 -22.68 9.00 8.07
N ASP A 184 -22.33 8.59 6.87
CA ASP A 184 -21.69 7.30 6.63
C ASP A 184 -20.24 7.30 7.11
N ALA A 185 -19.79 6.12 7.54
CA ALA A 185 -18.39 5.78 7.73
C ALA A 185 -17.62 5.87 6.40
N ALA A 186 -16.31 6.03 6.49
CA ALA A 186 -15.40 5.86 5.37
C ALA A 186 -14.33 4.82 5.75
N THR A 187 -13.57 4.35 4.76
CA THR A 187 -12.44 3.45 5.00
C THR A 187 -11.25 3.95 4.20
N GLY A 188 -10.82 5.19 4.44
CA GLY A 188 -9.81 5.86 3.62
C GLY A 188 -10.21 6.06 2.15
N ASP A 189 -9.49 5.43 1.21
CA ASP A 189 -9.66 5.62 -0.24
C ASP A 189 -10.89 4.90 -0.82
N LEU A 190 -11.54 4.05 -0.03
CA LEU A 190 -12.77 3.34 -0.36
C LEU A 190 -13.92 3.83 0.53
N ALA A 191 -15.13 3.77 -0.01
CA ALA A 191 -16.33 3.94 0.81
C ALA A 191 -16.61 2.66 1.60
N TRP A 192 -17.29 2.76 2.75
CA TRP A 192 -17.71 1.59 3.53
C TRP A 192 -18.54 0.58 2.71
N ASN A 193 -19.26 1.07 1.70
CA ASN A 193 -20.10 0.30 0.78
C ASN A 193 -19.48 0.10 -0.62
N ASP A 194 -18.15 0.24 -0.75
CA ASP A 194 -17.47 -0.04 -2.01
C ASP A 194 -17.67 -1.51 -2.42
N ALA A 195 -17.98 -1.74 -3.69
CA ALA A 195 -18.25 -3.07 -4.23
C ALA A 195 -17.10 -4.07 -4.02
N TYR A 196 -15.88 -3.56 -3.81
CA TYR A 196 -14.71 -4.34 -3.39
C TYR A 196 -14.96 -5.16 -2.12
N TYR A 197 -15.84 -4.71 -1.22
CA TYR A 197 -16.16 -5.40 0.02
C TYR A 197 -17.42 -6.25 -0.04
N ASN A 198 -17.99 -6.52 -1.21
CA ASN A 198 -19.05 -7.52 -1.32
C ASN A 198 -18.53 -8.90 -0.85
N PRO A 199 -19.30 -9.66 -0.05
CA PRO A 199 -20.70 -9.47 0.35
C PRO A 199 -20.90 -8.80 1.73
N TYR A 200 -19.88 -8.17 2.30
CA TYR A 200 -19.88 -7.63 3.67
C TYR A 200 -20.67 -6.32 3.83
N LEU A 201 -21.45 -5.96 2.80
CA LEU A 201 -22.23 -4.73 2.69
C LEU A 201 -23.72 -4.92 2.93
N THR A 202 -24.15 -6.13 3.31
CA THR A 202 -25.52 -6.44 3.71
C THR A 202 -25.57 -6.90 5.16
N LEU A 203 -26.77 -6.93 5.75
CA LEU A 203 -26.98 -7.41 7.12
C LEU A 203 -26.29 -8.76 7.33
N GLY A 204 -25.31 -8.78 8.23
CA GLY A 204 -24.59 -9.99 8.66
C GLY A 204 -24.97 -10.40 10.08
N SER A 205 -24.57 -11.61 10.47
CA SER A 205 -24.80 -12.15 11.80
C SER A 205 -23.61 -12.99 12.24
N HIS A 206 -23.25 -12.94 13.53
CA HIS A 206 -22.19 -13.79 14.11
C HIS A 206 -22.47 -15.30 13.96
N ASN A 207 -23.73 -15.69 13.75
CA ASN A 207 -24.12 -17.08 13.46
C ASN A 207 -23.99 -17.46 11.97
N GLN A 208 -23.56 -16.53 11.12
CA GLN A 208 -23.37 -16.70 9.66
C GLN A 208 -21.93 -16.31 9.31
N PRO A 209 -20.94 -17.21 9.50
CA PRO A 209 -19.52 -16.91 9.35
C PRO A 209 -19.15 -16.30 7.99
N GLU A 210 -19.87 -16.65 6.92
CA GLU A 210 -19.68 -16.15 5.56
C GLU A 210 -20.01 -14.65 5.41
N THR A 211 -20.78 -14.09 6.35
CA THR A 211 -21.14 -12.67 6.39
C THR A 211 -20.16 -11.84 7.21
N LEU A 212 -19.22 -12.49 7.91
CA LEU A 212 -18.25 -11.82 8.78
C LEU A 212 -17.07 -11.28 7.98
N ILE A 213 -16.75 -10.01 8.16
CA ILE A 213 -15.63 -9.38 7.46
C ILE A 213 -14.30 -10.01 7.92
N PRO A 214 -13.49 -10.61 7.02
CA PRO A 214 -12.20 -11.16 7.40
C PRO A 214 -11.21 -10.04 7.71
N ASN A 215 -10.47 -10.20 8.80
CA ASN A 215 -9.57 -9.18 9.33
C ASN A 215 -8.23 -9.76 9.83
N ILE A 216 -8.03 -11.07 9.79
CA ILE A 216 -6.75 -11.70 10.14
C ILE A 216 -6.40 -12.87 9.20
N ILE A 217 -5.13 -13.22 9.13
CA ILE A 217 -4.61 -14.32 8.32
C ILE A 217 -5.10 -15.64 8.94
N GLU A 218 -5.85 -16.40 8.15
CA GLU A 218 -6.21 -17.80 8.45
C GLU A 218 -5.06 -18.73 8.10
N SER A 219 -4.48 -18.53 6.91
CA SER A 219 -3.39 -19.31 6.36
C SER A 219 -2.60 -18.51 5.34
N GLY A 220 -1.36 -18.92 5.10
CA GLY A 220 -0.45 -18.29 4.14
C GLY A 220 0.99 -18.72 4.44
N THR A 221 1.90 -18.44 3.50
CA THR A 221 3.32 -18.76 3.65
C THR A 221 4.09 -17.48 3.92
N LYS A 222 4.86 -17.44 5.02
CA LYS A 222 5.76 -16.32 5.30
C LYS A 222 6.84 -16.25 4.20
N VAL A 223 6.95 -15.09 3.55
CA VAL A 223 7.91 -14.83 2.47
C VAL A 223 9.01 -13.85 2.87
N GLY A 224 8.84 -13.14 3.99
CA GLY A 224 9.88 -12.28 4.53
C GLY A 224 9.52 -11.67 5.88
N ASP A 225 10.49 -10.98 6.46
CA ASP A 225 10.34 -10.26 7.71
C ASP A 225 9.93 -8.80 7.48
N ILE A 226 9.40 -8.18 8.53
CA ILE A 226 9.24 -6.73 8.61
C ILE A 226 10.25 -6.17 9.61
N THR A 227 10.64 -4.91 9.42
CA THR A 227 11.42 -4.14 10.39
C THR A 227 10.55 -3.00 10.92
N MET A 228 10.26 -3.00 12.23
CA MET A 228 9.60 -1.88 12.88
C MET A 228 10.51 -0.64 12.84
N VAL A 229 9.93 0.53 12.64
CA VAL A 229 10.63 1.81 12.63
C VAL A 229 9.91 2.80 13.53
N ASP A 230 10.67 3.70 14.15
CA ASP A 230 10.11 4.75 15.00
C ASP A 230 9.65 5.97 14.18
N GLY A 231 9.01 6.93 14.86
CA GLY A 231 8.55 8.16 14.23
C GLY A 231 9.68 9.01 13.63
N ALA A 232 10.89 8.98 14.19
CA ALA A 232 12.02 9.74 13.67
C ALA A 232 12.48 9.17 12.31
N ALA A 233 12.56 7.85 12.19
CA ALA A 233 12.86 7.18 10.93
C ALA A 233 11.78 7.43 9.87
N LEU A 234 10.49 7.44 10.25
CA LEU A 234 9.40 7.80 9.33
C LEU A 234 9.54 9.24 8.82
N VAL A 235 9.77 10.21 9.71
CA VAL A 235 9.95 11.63 9.33
C VAL A 235 11.19 11.79 8.45
N ALA A 236 12.29 11.11 8.75
CA ALA A 236 13.48 11.12 7.90
C ALA A 236 13.21 10.53 6.50
N ALA A 237 12.30 9.56 6.41
CA ALA A 237 11.79 9.02 5.14
C ALA A 237 10.74 9.92 4.46
N GLY A 238 10.42 11.09 5.02
CA GLY A 238 9.51 12.09 4.45
C GLY A 238 8.03 11.94 4.84
N PHE A 239 7.72 11.07 5.80
CA PHE A 239 6.35 10.94 6.33
C PHE A 239 5.96 12.18 7.14
N SER A 240 4.70 12.60 7.03
CA SER A 240 4.17 13.76 7.73
C SER A 240 2.79 13.48 8.31
N LEU A 241 2.70 13.52 9.65
CA LEU A 241 1.43 13.53 10.38
C LEU A 241 0.60 14.81 10.13
N GLY A 242 1.17 15.82 9.46
CA GLY A 242 0.45 17.04 9.07
C GLY A 242 -0.55 16.84 7.94
N VAL A 243 -0.51 15.69 7.25
CA VAL A 243 -1.43 15.36 6.16
C VAL A 243 -2.79 14.90 6.69
N PHE A 244 -2.82 14.23 7.85
CA PHE A 244 -4.06 13.79 8.49
C PHE A 244 -4.80 14.96 9.12
N GLN A 245 -6.14 14.94 9.05
CA GLN A 245 -7.01 15.99 9.62
C GLN A 245 -7.02 15.96 11.15
N SER A 246 -6.69 14.82 11.74
CA SER A 246 -6.57 14.60 13.17
C SER A 246 -5.44 13.61 13.44
N ARG A 247 -5.02 13.50 14.70
CA ARG A 247 -3.90 12.65 15.09
C ARG A 247 -4.25 11.81 16.29
N GLY A 248 -3.96 10.53 16.19
CA GLY A 248 -4.04 9.60 17.29
C GLY A 248 -2.80 9.60 18.17
N SER A 249 -2.93 8.92 19.30
CA SER A 249 -1.84 8.77 20.28
C SER A 249 -0.69 7.88 19.82
N GLN A 250 -0.90 7.07 18.77
CA GLN A 250 0.05 6.09 18.25
C GLN A 250 0.45 6.42 16.82
N THR A 251 1.75 6.29 16.53
CA THR A 251 2.27 6.25 15.16
C THR A 251 3.07 4.97 15.01
N ILE A 252 2.55 4.04 14.21
CA ILE A 252 3.12 2.72 14.00
C ILE A 252 3.81 2.74 12.63
N GLY A 253 5.10 2.46 12.61
CA GLY A 253 5.90 2.40 11.40
C GLY A 253 6.54 1.03 11.22
N PHE A 254 6.53 0.52 10.00
CA PHE A 254 7.35 -0.63 9.64
C PHE A 254 7.72 -0.60 8.15
N LYS A 255 8.72 -1.38 7.78
CA LYS A 255 9.17 -1.52 6.40
C LYS A 255 9.56 -2.95 6.08
N PHE A 256 9.54 -3.30 4.79
CA PHE A 256 9.96 -4.60 4.30
C PHE A 256 10.46 -4.52 2.85
N ASP A 257 11.08 -5.60 2.37
CA ASP A 257 11.62 -5.67 1.02
C ASP A 257 10.48 -5.63 -0.01
N LYS A 258 10.53 -4.66 -0.92
CA LYS A 258 9.55 -4.48 -1.99
C LYS A 258 9.42 -5.72 -2.87
N SER A 259 10.52 -6.44 -3.09
CA SER A 259 10.54 -7.69 -3.87
C SER A 259 9.69 -8.82 -3.29
N LEU A 260 9.16 -8.67 -2.08
CA LEU A 260 8.20 -9.60 -1.48
C LEU A 260 6.78 -9.44 -2.04
N LEU A 261 6.49 -8.34 -2.73
CA LEU A 261 5.20 -8.04 -3.33
C LEU A 261 5.25 -8.05 -4.86
N PRO A 262 4.10 -8.31 -5.53
CA PRO A 262 3.96 -8.10 -6.96
C PRO A 262 4.18 -6.64 -7.37
N VAL A 263 4.36 -6.44 -8.68
CA VAL A 263 4.27 -5.15 -9.35
C VAL A 263 2.85 -4.98 -9.88
N GLY A 264 2.24 -3.82 -9.66
CA GLY A 264 0.91 -3.49 -10.18
C GLY A 264 0.02 -2.76 -9.17
N GLU A 265 -1.22 -2.53 -9.57
CA GLU A 265 -2.24 -1.90 -8.75
C GLU A 265 -2.64 -2.81 -7.58
N TYR A 266 -2.94 -2.20 -6.44
CA TYR A 266 -3.39 -2.92 -5.26
C TYR A 266 -4.41 -2.14 -4.43
N VAL A 267 -5.19 -2.88 -3.65
CA VAL A 267 -5.94 -2.37 -2.50
C VAL A 267 -5.30 -2.91 -1.23
N ALA A 268 -4.83 -2.02 -0.37
CA ALA A 268 -4.34 -2.36 0.97
C ALA A 268 -5.46 -2.09 1.98
N THR A 269 -5.88 -3.09 2.76
CA THR A 269 -6.97 -2.98 3.74
C THR A 269 -6.48 -3.42 5.13
N LEU A 270 -6.70 -2.58 6.13
CA LEU A 270 -6.51 -2.89 7.54
C LEU A 270 -7.84 -2.73 8.26
N ILE A 271 -8.28 -3.78 8.95
CA ILE A 271 -9.50 -3.79 9.75
C ILE A 271 -9.10 -4.24 11.16
N LEU A 272 -9.57 -3.55 12.19
CA LEU A 272 -9.30 -3.97 13.57
C LEU A 272 -9.99 -5.31 13.89
N GLU A 273 -9.52 -6.03 14.91
CA GLU A 273 -10.06 -7.37 15.24
C GLU A 273 -11.56 -7.36 15.55
N CYS A 274 -12.03 -6.26 16.13
CA CYS A 274 -13.42 -6.00 16.44
C CYS A 274 -14.20 -5.33 15.28
N ASN A 275 -13.54 -4.93 14.18
CA ASN A 275 -14.14 -4.15 13.10
C ASN A 275 -14.87 -2.89 13.63
N ASN A 276 -14.31 -2.27 14.66
CA ASN A 276 -14.79 -0.99 15.17
C ASN A 276 -14.26 0.18 14.35
N ASP A 277 -13.23 -0.06 13.55
CA ASP A 277 -12.67 0.85 12.58
C ASP A 277 -11.90 0.07 11.48
N ALA A 278 -11.72 0.68 10.32
CA ALA A 278 -11.02 0.11 9.18
C ALA A 278 -10.55 1.18 8.20
N ILE A 279 -9.39 0.93 7.57
CA ILE A 279 -8.84 1.81 6.55
C ILE A 279 -8.41 1.04 5.30
N ALA A 280 -8.64 1.64 4.14
CA ALA A 280 -8.20 1.15 2.85
C ALA A 280 -7.37 2.20 2.11
N LEU A 281 -6.39 1.73 1.34
CA LEU A 281 -5.55 2.56 0.48
C LEU A 281 -5.44 1.90 -0.89
N LYS A 282 -5.66 2.67 -1.95
CA LYS A 282 -5.37 2.24 -3.33
C LYS A 282 -3.98 2.71 -3.70
N GLY A 283 -3.19 1.85 -4.32
CA GLY A 283 -1.86 2.19 -4.79
C GLY A 283 -1.43 1.36 -5.98
N GLU A 284 -0.21 1.60 -6.43
CA GLU A 284 0.44 0.84 -7.49
C GLU A 284 1.92 0.69 -7.12
N THR A 285 2.43 -0.54 -7.11
CA THR A 285 3.87 -0.80 -6.96
C THR A 285 4.55 -0.76 -8.31
N GLN A 286 5.69 -0.09 -8.40
CA GLN A 286 6.43 0.11 -9.64
C GLN A 286 7.42 -1.04 -9.91
N PRO A 287 7.81 -1.31 -11.16
CA PRO A 287 8.91 -2.23 -11.44
C PRO A 287 10.23 -1.67 -10.88
N PRO A 288 11.22 -2.54 -10.55
CA PRO A 288 12.57 -2.07 -10.23
C PRO A 288 13.11 -1.17 -11.34
N LEU A 289 13.85 -0.12 -10.98
CA LEU A 289 14.53 0.72 -11.96
C LEU A 289 15.43 -0.18 -12.83
N PRO A 290 15.49 0.06 -14.16
CA PRO A 290 16.46 -0.61 -15.01
C PRO A 290 17.86 -0.41 -14.39
N LYS A 291 18.61 -1.50 -14.21
CA LYS A 291 20.03 -1.37 -13.86
C LYS A 291 20.66 -0.55 -14.99
N GLU A 292 21.26 0.60 -14.67
CA GLU A 292 22.06 1.31 -15.66
C GLU A 292 23.12 0.34 -16.18
N GLU A 293 23.04 0.01 -17.48
CA GLU A 293 24.09 -0.77 -18.13
C GLU A 293 25.35 0.08 -18.09
N VAL A 294 26.27 -0.26 -17.18
CA VAL A 294 27.62 0.27 -17.18
C VAL A 294 28.19 -0.04 -18.57
N PRO A 295 28.54 0.97 -19.40
CA PRO A 295 29.06 0.70 -20.73
C PRO A 295 30.28 -0.20 -20.60
N GLU A 296 30.20 -1.41 -21.15
CA GLU A 296 31.36 -2.28 -21.15
C GLU A 296 32.53 -1.55 -21.82
N PRO A 297 33.75 -1.59 -21.25
CA PRO A 297 34.93 -0.89 -21.80
C PRO A 297 35.26 -1.24 -23.25
N SER A 298 34.65 -2.29 -23.81
CA SER A 298 34.82 -2.80 -25.17
C SER A 298 34.42 -1.80 -26.27
N LEU A 299 33.49 -0.87 -26.01
CA LEU A 299 33.09 0.17 -26.98
C LEU A 299 34.12 1.32 -27.12
N ILE A 300 34.92 1.58 -26.07
CA ILE A 300 35.93 2.64 -26.08
C ILE A 300 37.22 2.17 -26.77
N PHE A 301 37.57 0.87 -26.68
CA PHE A 301 38.72 0.32 -27.40
C PHE A 301 38.47 0.17 -28.91
N GLY A 302 37.23 -0.14 -29.33
CA GLY A 302 36.88 -0.27 -30.74
C GLY A 302 36.95 1.06 -31.52
N THR A 303 36.58 2.17 -30.88
CA THR A 303 36.61 3.50 -31.52
C THR A 303 38.03 4.08 -31.61
N LEU A 304 38.93 3.77 -30.68
CA LEU A 304 40.34 4.20 -30.75
C LEU A 304 41.14 3.48 -31.85
N LEU A 305 40.84 2.20 -32.13
CA LEU A 305 41.50 1.44 -33.20
C LEU A 305 41.04 1.88 -34.61
N GLY A 306 39.79 2.33 -34.76
CA GLY A 306 39.25 2.83 -36.03
C GLY A 306 39.93 4.13 -36.52
N PHE A 307 40.27 5.05 -35.60
CA PHE A 307 40.96 6.29 -35.97
C PHE A 307 42.45 6.11 -36.30
N GLY A 308 43.11 5.10 -35.70
CA GLY A 308 44.51 4.78 -36.02
C GLY A 308 44.73 4.28 -37.46
N ALA A 309 43.80 3.47 -37.97
CA ALA A 309 43.89 2.91 -39.32
C ALA A 309 43.69 3.97 -40.44
N ILE A 310 42.90 5.02 -40.18
CA ILE A 310 42.62 6.08 -41.15
C ILE A 310 43.81 7.07 -41.27
N VAL A 311 44.53 7.33 -40.16
CA VAL A 311 45.71 8.21 -40.16
C VAL A 311 46.93 7.52 -40.81
N ALA A 312 47.10 6.21 -40.61
CA ALA A 312 48.20 5.46 -41.23
C ALA A 312 48.08 5.37 -42.76
N ARG A 313 46.86 5.29 -43.30
CA ARG A 313 46.63 5.22 -44.77
C ARG A 313 46.94 6.55 -45.49
N ARG A 314 46.78 7.69 -44.82
CA ARG A 314 47.09 9.02 -45.39
C ARG A 314 48.59 9.29 -45.52
N LYS A 315 49.44 8.76 -44.63
CA LYS A 315 50.91 8.96 -44.71
C LYS A 315 51.59 8.15 -45.83
N ASN A 316 51.00 7.03 -46.27
CA ASN A 316 51.57 6.22 -47.35
C ASN A 316 51.19 6.69 -48.77
N GLN A 317 50.11 7.47 -48.94
CA GLN A 317 49.77 8.03 -50.25
C GLN A 317 50.53 9.32 -50.60
N GLN A 318 51.14 10.01 -49.63
CA GLN A 318 51.99 11.18 -49.88
C GLN A 318 53.44 10.84 -50.26
N LYS A 319 53.85 9.56 -50.26
CA LYS A 319 55.20 9.13 -50.65
C LYS A 319 55.29 8.53 -52.07
N LEU A 320 54.20 8.52 -52.84
CA LEU A 320 54.11 7.81 -54.12
C LEU A 320 53.55 8.65 -55.29
N GLY A 321 53.52 9.98 -55.18
CA GLY A 321 53.15 10.85 -56.29
C GLY A 321 54.04 12.09 -56.35
N LEU A 322 54.90 12.13 -57.38
CA LEU A 322 55.51 13.28 -58.05
C LEU A 322 55.86 14.53 -57.22
#